data_AF-A0A3N5HAA0-F1
#
_entry.id   AF-A0A3N5HAA0-F1
#
_cell.length_a   1.000
_cell.length_b   1.000
_cell.length_c   1.000
_cell.angle_alpha   90.00
_cell.angle_beta   90.00
_cell.angle_gamma   90.00
#
_symmetry.space_group_name_H-M   'P 1'
#
loop_
_entity.id
_entity.type
_entity.pdbx_description
1 polymer ?
#
loop_
_entity_poly.entity_id
_entity_poly.type
_entity_poly.pdbx_seq_one_letter_code
_entity_poly.pdbx_strand_id
1 'polypeptide(L)'
;MSPTQLEGVSVGDVWYRVEDRRYAGGVNEFGTPDGPWSSAVVVLFIRIGMVHQKSVRSDDGRLMRVGVKRQWAWPTYELARADFLRRKAAQKSILSARIRHIEKCLRTISRRPDSADVELAQAEGRLQLEVRERISEVLERAD
;
A
#
# COMPACT_ATOMS: atom_id res chain seq x y z
N MET A 1 -21.96 6.63 21.26
CA MET A 1 -22.14 6.94 19.82
C MET A 1 -23.35 6.17 19.34
N SER A 2 -24.48 6.85 19.12
CA SER A 2 -25.70 6.23 18.62
C SER A 2 -25.47 5.62 17.24
N PRO A 3 -26.14 4.51 16.89
CA PRO A 3 -26.02 3.95 15.56
C PRO A 3 -26.57 4.97 14.59
N THR A 4 -25.72 5.47 13.68
CA THR A 4 -26.14 6.31 12.57
C THR A 4 -27.17 5.52 11.76
N GLN A 5 -28.46 5.76 12.02
CA GLN A 5 -29.53 5.33 11.13
C GLN A 5 -29.26 5.99 9.80
N LEU A 6 -29.42 5.25 8.71
CA LEU A 6 -29.29 5.73 7.34
C LEU A 6 -30.47 6.65 6.99
N GLU A 7 -30.70 7.69 7.78
CA GLU A 7 -31.74 8.67 7.51
C GLU A 7 -31.48 9.30 6.14
N GLY A 8 -32.47 9.19 5.26
CA GLY A 8 -32.42 9.73 3.91
C GLY A 8 -31.75 8.83 2.85
N VAL A 9 -31.38 7.58 3.16
CA VAL A 9 -30.91 6.63 2.13
C VAL A 9 -32.03 5.67 1.72
N SER A 10 -32.32 5.63 0.43
CA SER A 10 -33.37 4.82 -0.16
C SER A 10 -32.83 3.85 -1.22
N VAL A 11 -33.61 2.79 -1.50
CA VAL A 11 -33.39 1.97 -2.69
C VAL A 11 -33.61 2.83 -3.92
N GLY A 12 -32.73 2.70 -4.92
CA GLY A 12 -32.70 3.53 -6.12
C GLY A 12 -31.74 4.72 -6.05
N ASP A 13 -31.29 5.11 -4.85
CA ASP A 13 -30.30 6.18 -4.68
C ASP A 13 -29.01 5.88 -5.45
N VAL A 14 -28.35 6.94 -5.91
CA VAL A 14 -27.06 6.85 -6.60
C VAL A 14 -25.95 7.32 -5.68
N TRP A 15 -25.02 6.41 -5.39
CA TRP A 15 -23.80 6.68 -4.67
C TRP A 15 -22.61 6.80 -5.62
N TYR A 16 -21.55 7.43 -5.14
CA TYR A 16 -20.41 7.83 -5.95
C TYR A 16 -19.12 7.21 -5.44
N ARG A 17 -18.26 6.82 -6.37
CA ARG A 17 -16.88 6.45 -6.07
C ARG A 17 -15.95 6.97 -7.15
N VAL A 18 -14.97 7.77 -6.76
CA VAL A 18 -13.93 8.25 -7.67
C VAL A 18 -12.76 7.26 -7.63
N GLU A 19 -12.36 6.76 -8.80
CA GLU A 19 -11.26 5.81 -8.95
C GLU A 19 -10.23 6.31 -9.95
N ASP A 20 -8.99 5.87 -9.76
CA ASP A 20 -7.94 5.96 -10.78
C ASP A 20 -7.85 4.60 -11.43
N ARG A 21 -8.36 4.50 -12.67
CA ARG A 21 -8.20 3.31 -13.49
C ARG A 21 -6.88 3.45 -14.26
N ARG A 22 -5.95 2.56 -13.92
CA ARG A 22 -4.72 2.36 -14.69
C ARG A 22 -5.06 1.46 -15.85
N TYR A 23 -4.84 1.94 -17.06
CA TYR A 23 -4.61 1.05 -18.18
C TYR A 23 -3.13 0.75 -18.22
N ALA A 24 -2.77 -0.53 -18.30
CA ALA A 24 -1.39 -0.87 -18.60
C ALA A 24 -1.05 -0.25 -19.96
N GLY A 25 0.08 0.46 -20.05
CA GLY A 25 0.76 0.57 -21.34
C GLY A 25 0.99 -0.84 -21.86
N GLY A 26 0.97 -1.04 -23.18
CA GLY A 26 1.30 -2.34 -23.77
C GLY A 26 2.61 -2.84 -23.16
N VAL A 27 2.77 -4.12 -22.87
CA VAL A 27 4.07 -4.63 -22.39
C VAL A 27 4.94 -4.96 -23.60
N ASN A 28 6.20 -4.56 -23.57
CA ASN A 28 7.16 -5.01 -24.57
C ASN A 28 7.47 -6.50 -24.37
N GLU A 29 8.24 -7.06 -25.30
CA GLU A 29 8.63 -8.48 -25.29
C GLU A 29 9.39 -8.93 -24.03
N PHE A 30 9.93 -7.98 -23.25
CA PHE A 30 10.61 -8.21 -21.98
C PHE A 30 9.72 -8.03 -20.75
N GLY A 31 8.40 -7.86 -20.93
CA GLY A 31 7.44 -7.63 -19.84
C GLY A 31 7.54 -6.24 -19.22
N THR A 32 8.26 -5.32 -19.86
CA THR A 32 8.39 -3.93 -19.40
C THR A 32 7.23 -3.11 -19.97
N PRO A 33 6.59 -2.22 -19.19
CA PRO A 33 5.59 -1.32 -19.72
C PRO A 33 6.17 -0.47 -20.86
N ASP A 34 5.55 -0.57 -22.03
CA ASP A 34 5.83 0.16 -23.25
C ASP A 34 4.82 1.31 -23.36
N GLY A 35 5.33 2.52 -23.45
CA GLY A 35 4.54 3.75 -23.47
C GLY A 35 4.12 4.31 -22.10
N PRO A 36 3.63 5.56 -22.08
CA PRO A 36 3.22 6.23 -20.85
C PRO A 36 1.99 5.55 -20.27
N TRP A 37 2.01 5.31 -18.95
CA TRP A 37 0.83 4.88 -18.21
C TRP A 37 -0.27 5.93 -18.36
N SER A 38 -1.38 5.60 -19.01
CA SER A 38 -2.56 6.44 -18.97
C SER A 38 -3.31 6.18 -17.66
N SER A 39 -3.32 7.16 -16.76
CA SER A 39 -4.22 7.18 -15.63
C SER A 39 -5.50 7.92 -16.03
N ALA A 40 -6.64 7.22 -16.00
CA ALA A 40 -7.94 7.85 -16.14
C ALA A 40 -8.60 7.95 -14.76
N VAL A 41 -8.89 9.17 -14.31
CA VAL A 41 -9.75 9.36 -13.14
C VAL A 41 -11.20 9.23 -13.59
N VAL A 42 -11.89 8.23 -13.07
CA VAL A 42 -13.28 7.91 -13.42
C VAL A 42 -14.19 8.08 -12.20
N VAL A 43 -15.43 8.46 -12.44
CA VAL A 43 -16.49 8.49 -11.44
C VAL A 43 -17.40 7.30 -11.69
N LEU A 44 -17.54 6.44 -10.68
CA LEU A 44 -18.49 5.34 -10.69
C LEU A 44 -19.79 5.79 -10.05
N PHE A 45 -20.90 5.49 -10.72
CA PHE A 45 -22.26 5.68 -10.24
C PHE A 45 -22.79 4.33 -9.79
N ILE A 46 -23.19 4.23 -8.53
CA ILE A 46 -23.52 2.98 -7.86
C ILE A 46 -24.95 3.08 -7.38
N ARG A 47 -25.84 2.36 -8.04
CA ARG A 47 -27.25 2.31 -7.64
C ARG A 47 -27.42 1.40 -6.42
N ILE A 48 -28.14 1.88 -5.42
CA ILE A 48 -28.45 1.13 -4.21
C ILE A 48 -29.66 0.23 -4.46
N GLY A 49 -29.47 -1.07 -4.32
CA GLY A 49 -30.53 -2.08 -4.50
C GLY A 49 -31.18 -2.51 -3.20
N MET A 50 -30.48 -2.37 -2.06
CA MET A 50 -31.00 -2.78 -0.77
C MET A 50 -30.40 -1.94 0.36
N VAL A 51 -31.23 -1.58 1.34
CA VAL A 51 -30.84 -0.81 2.53
C VAL A 51 -31.02 -1.68 3.77
N HIS A 52 -29.99 -1.76 4.60
CA HIS A 52 -30.00 -2.41 5.91
C HIS A 52 -29.67 -1.37 7.00
N GLN A 53 -29.84 -1.74 8.27
CA GLN A 53 -29.67 -0.81 9.39
C GLN A 53 -28.31 -0.06 9.45
N LYS A 54 -27.22 -0.69 8.97
CA LYS A 54 -25.84 -0.12 9.01
C LYS A 54 -25.07 -0.29 7.69
N SER A 55 -25.74 -0.74 6.65
CA SER A 55 -25.09 -1.06 5.38
C SER A 55 -26.06 -0.91 4.24
N VAL A 56 -25.53 -0.63 3.07
CA VAL A 56 -26.27 -0.65 1.81
C VAL A 56 -25.66 -1.68 0.90
N ARG A 57 -26.46 -2.30 0.04
CA ARG A 57 -26.00 -3.20 -1.01
C ARG A 57 -26.38 -2.59 -2.35
N SER A 58 -25.41 -2.52 -3.26
CA SER A 58 -25.66 -2.05 -4.63
C SER A 58 -26.32 -3.13 -5.48
N ASP A 59 -26.86 -2.71 -6.63
CA ASP A 59 -27.51 -3.60 -7.59
C ASP A 59 -26.59 -4.72 -8.11
N ASP A 60 -25.28 -4.45 -8.18
CA ASP A 60 -24.25 -5.45 -8.53
C ASP A 60 -23.92 -6.43 -7.38
N GLY A 61 -24.63 -6.33 -6.24
CA GLY A 61 -24.49 -7.21 -5.08
C GLY A 61 -23.45 -6.77 -4.05
N ARG A 62 -22.71 -5.67 -4.28
CA ARG A 62 -21.65 -5.24 -3.36
C ARG A 62 -22.20 -4.65 -2.06
N LEU A 63 -21.79 -5.23 -0.92
CA LEU A 63 -22.16 -4.72 0.40
C LEU A 63 -21.20 -3.60 0.85
N MET A 64 -21.76 -2.48 1.28
CA MET A 64 -21.06 -1.29 1.74
C MET A 64 -21.53 -0.94 3.15
N ARG A 65 -20.62 -0.98 4.13
CA ARG A 65 -20.90 -0.48 5.48
C ARG A 65 -20.90 1.04 5.47
N VAL A 66 -21.82 1.64 6.21
CA VAL A 66 -21.96 3.09 6.28
C VAL A 66 -21.41 3.61 7.61
N GLY A 67 -20.92 4.86 7.61
CA GLY A 67 -20.39 5.50 8.82
C GLY A 67 -19.03 4.97 9.26
N VAL A 68 -18.36 4.18 8.40
CA VAL A 68 -17.01 3.68 8.65
C VAL A 68 -15.96 4.61 8.06
N LYS A 69 -14.80 4.75 8.73
CA LYS A 69 -13.67 5.58 8.28
C LYS A 69 -13.16 5.23 6.86
N ARG A 70 -13.42 4.01 6.41
CA ARG A 70 -13.01 3.51 5.09
C ARG A 70 -14.21 2.93 4.36
N GLN A 71 -15.12 3.80 3.96
CA GLN A 71 -16.26 3.43 3.14
C GLN A 71 -15.86 3.21 1.69
N TRP A 72 -16.52 2.28 1.00
CA TRP A 72 -16.19 1.98 -0.39
C TRP A 72 -16.75 3.03 -1.36
N ALA A 73 -17.99 3.49 -1.16
CA ALA A 73 -18.62 4.54 -1.96
C ALA A 73 -19.39 5.52 -1.08
N TRP A 74 -19.67 6.72 -1.56
CA TRP A 74 -20.22 7.80 -0.75
C TRP A 74 -21.57 8.29 -1.30
N PRO A 75 -22.48 8.78 -0.43
CA PRO A 75 -23.78 9.28 -0.88
C PRO A 75 -23.70 10.48 -1.84
N THR A 76 -22.64 11.28 -1.75
CA THR A 76 -22.45 12.45 -2.61
C THR A 76 -21.10 12.42 -3.33
N TYR A 77 -21.03 13.12 -4.46
CA TYR A 77 -19.81 13.23 -5.25
C TYR A 77 -18.70 13.95 -4.48
N GLU A 78 -19.02 14.98 -3.70
CA GLU A 78 -18.07 15.77 -2.93
C GLU A 78 -17.35 14.92 -1.89
N LEU A 79 -18.09 14.05 -1.20
CA LEU A 79 -17.54 13.09 -0.25
C LEU A 79 -16.67 12.05 -0.94
N ALA A 80 -17.11 11.53 -2.09
CA ALA A 80 -16.32 10.59 -2.89
C ALA A 80 -15.01 11.22 -3.40
N ARG A 81 -15.04 12.48 -3.83
CA ARG A 81 -13.88 13.25 -4.25
C ARG A 81 -12.92 13.50 -3.09
N ALA A 82 -13.41 13.92 -1.93
CA ALA A 82 -12.60 14.13 -0.74
C ALA A 82 -11.89 12.84 -0.30
N ASP A 83 -12.60 11.71 -0.30
CA ASP A 83 -12.00 10.41 -0.01
C ASP A 83 -10.93 10.00 -1.04
N PHE A 84 -11.19 10.22 -2.33
CA PHE A 84 -10.21 9.94 -3.37
C PHE A 84 -8.92 10.74 -3.20
N LEU A 85 -9.03 12.05 -2.95
CA LEU A 85 -7.88 12.92 -2.70
C LEU A 85 -7.09 12.43 -1.47
N ARG A 86 -7.78 12.08 -0.39
CA ARG A 86 -7.16 11.51 0.83
C ARG A 86 -6.42 10.20 0.53
N ARG A 87 -7.03 9.29 -0.23
CA ARG A 87 -6.39 8.03 -0.64
C ARG A 87 -5.16 8.27 -1.50
N LYS A 88 -5.23 9.21 -2.46
CA LYS A 88 -4.09 9.55 -3.33
C LYS A 88 -2.96 10.26 -2.58
N ALA A 89 -3.28 11.14 -1.63
CA ALA A 89 -2.29 11.74 -0.74
C ALA A 89 -1.57 10.68 0.10
N ALA A 90 -2.31 9.72 0.67
CA ALA A 90 -1.71 8.60 1.40
C ALA A 90 -0.82 7.73 0.49
N GLN A 91 -1.28 7.44 -0.74
CA GLN A 91 -0.49 6.70 -1.73
C GLN A 91 0.82 7.44 -2.07
N LYS A 92 0.74 8.76 -2.31
CA LYS A 92 1.91 9.62 -2.56
C LYS A 92 2.91 9.52 -1.40
N SER A 93 2.43 9.65 -0.16
CA SER A 93 3.29 9.56 1.04
C SER A 93 4.03 8.23 1.14
N ILE A 94 3.34 7.11 0.93
CA ILE A 94 3.94 5.77 0.93
C ILE A 94 5.02 5.65 -0.15
N LEU A 95 4.72 6.10 -1.37
CA LEU A 95 5.67 6.04 -2.48
C LEU A 95 6.89 6.93 -2.23
N SER A 96 6.71 8.13 -1.69
CA SER A 96 7.81 9.00 -1.28
C SER A 96 8.68 8.39 -0.19
N ALA A 97 8.11 7.63 0.76
CA ALA A 97 8.90 6.88 1.74
C ALA A 97 9.75 5.77 1.08
N ARG A 98 9.19 5.07 0.10
CA ARG A 98 9.92 4.04 -0.68
C ARG A 98 11.06 4.64 -1.50
N ILE A 99 10.82 5.77 -2.17
CA ILE A 99 11.87 6.49 -2.92
C ILE A 99 13.02 6.87 -1.99
N ARG A 100 12.72 7.48 -0.84
CA ARG A 100 13.76 7.83 0.16
C ARG A 100 14.55 6.63 0.67
N HIS A 101 13.90 5.47 0.83
CA HIS A 101 14.57 4.23 1.19
C HIS A 101 15.53 3.76 0.09
N ILE A 102 15.08 3.73 -1.16
CA ILE A 102 15.92 3.37 -2.32
C ILE A 102 17.11 4.33 -2.44
N GLU A 103 16.89 5.63 -2.33
CA GLU A 103 17.95 6.63 -2.34
C GLU A 103 18.97 6.42 -1.20
N LYS A 104 18.50 6.00 -0.02
CA LYS A 104 19.40 5.66 1.10
C LYS A 104 20.27 4.46 0.73
N CYS A 105 19.69 3.39 0.20
CA CYS A 105 20.44 2.21 -0.24
C CYS A 105 21.47 2.55 -1.34
N LEU A 106 21.06 3.35 -2.32
CA LEU A 106 21.95 3.83 -3.38
C LEU A 106 23.11 4.65 -2.81
N ARG A 107 22.85 5.56 -1.85
CA ARG A 107 23.93 6.28 -1.16
C ARG A 107 24.87 5.36 -0.38
N THR A 108 24.34 4.31 0.26
CA THR A 108 25.15 3.34 1.00
C THR A 108 26.10 2.57 0.09
N ILE A 109 25.62 2.08 -1.06
CA ILE A 109 26.47 1.32 -1.99
C ILE A 109 27.40 2.20 -2.82
N SER A 110 26.96 3.41 -3.17
CA SER A 110 27.77 4.38 -3.92
C SER A 110 28.85 5.03 -3.06
N ARG A 111 28.75 4.97 -1.74
CA ARG A 111 29.90 5.23 -0.87
C ARG A 111 30.88 4.08 -1.07
N ARG A 112 32.05 4.38 -1.61
CA ARG A 112 33.20 3.49 -1.51
C ARG A 112 33.38 3.23 0.00
N PRO A 113 33.38 1.96 0.46
CA PRO A 113 33.62 1.71 1.87
C PRO A 113 35.00 2.28 2.21
N ASP A 114 35.09 3.12 3.23
CA ASP A 114 36.38 3.59 3.70
C ASP A 114 37.17 2.39 4.20
N SER A 115 38.50 2.45 4.13
CA SER A 115 39.35 1.31 4.54
C SER A 115 39.05 0.85 5.96
N ALA A 116 38.67 1.77 6.85
CA ALA A 116 38.24 1.48 8.22
C ALA A 116 36.95 0.63 8.29
N ASP A 117 35.98 0.87 7.42
CA ASP A 117 34.73 0.10 7.39
C ASP A 117 34.98 -1.34 6.91
N VAL A 118 35.90 -1.50 5.94
CA VAL A 118 36.32 -2.82 5.43
C VAL A 118 37.10 -3.58 6.51
N GLU A 119 38.03 -2.92 7.19
CA GLU A 119 38.82 -3.50 8.28
C GLU A 119 37.95 -3.94 9.46
N LEU A 120 36.95 -3.13 9.84
CA LEU A 120 36.01 -3.47 10.91
C LEU A 120 35.17 -4.69 10.54
N ALA A 121 34.61 -4.74 9.32
CA ALA A 121 33.83 -5.89 8.86
C ALA A 121 34.67 -7.18 8.79
N GLN A 122 35.94 -7.07 8.39
CA GLN A 122 36.88 -8.19 8.39
C GLN A 122 37.27 -8.64 9.81
N ALA A 123 37.40 -7.71 10.76
CA ALA A 123 37.67 -8.02 12.16
C ALA A 123 36.47 -8.73 12.81
N GLU A 124 35.24 -8.25 12.57
CA GLU A 124 34.02 -8.90 13.04
C GLU A 124 33.85 -10.32 12.48
N GLY A 125 34.11 -10.51 11.18
CA GLY A 125 34.06 -11.82 10.55
C GLY A 125 35.07 -12.82 11.15
N ARG A 126 36.30 -12.36 11.44
CA ARG A 126 37.32 -13.17 12.13
C ARG A 126 36.87 -13.56 13.54
N LEU A 127 36.34 -12.61 14.31
CA LEU A 127 35.88 -12.85 15.67
C LEU A 127 34.72 -13.87 15.72
N GLN A 128 33.78 -13.78 14.77
CA GLN A 128 32.68 -14.73 14.67
C GLN A 128 33.14 -16.14 14.32
N LEU A 129 34.17 -16.27 13.47
CA LEU A 129 34.77 -17.56 13.15
C LEU A 129 35.45 -18.17 14.38
N GLU A 130 36.25 -17.36 15.08
CA GLU A 130 36.98 -17.78 16.27
C GLU A 130 36.02 -18.21 17.39
N VAL A 131 34.93 -17.46 17.62
CA VAL A 131 33.88 -17.84 18.57
C VAL A 131 33.20 -19.16 18.17
N ARG A 132 32.92 -19.37 16.88
CA ARG A 132 32.33 -20.63 16.39
C ARG A 132 33.26 -21.82 16.61
N GLU A 133 34.55 -21.69 16.29
CA GLU A 133 35.54 -22.74 16.48
C GLU A 133 35.65 -23.10 17.97
N ARG A 134 35.70 -22.09 18.85
CA ARG A 134 35.78 -22.28 20.30
C ARG A 134 34.53 -22.95 20.88
N ILE A 135 33.35 -22.63 20.35
CA ILE A 135 32.11 -23.33 20.72
C ILE A 135 32.17 -24.80 20.27
N SER A 136 32.66 -25.07 19.05
CA SER A 136 32.82 -26.45 18.55
C SER A 136 33.76 -27.26 19.44
N GLU A 137 34.92 -26.71 19.80
CA GLU A 137 35.90 -27.39 20.67
C GLU A 137 35.34 -27.70 22.07
N VAL A 138 34.53 -26.80 22.64
CA VAL A 138 33.89 -27.01 23.94
C VAL A 138 32.86 -28.13 23.86
N LEU A 139 32.09 -28.20 22.77
CA LEU A 139 31.11 -29.26 22.55
C LEU A 139 31.78 -30.62 22.33
N GLU A 140 32.87 -30.68 21.58
CA GLU A 140 33.63 -31.93 21.34
C GLU A 140 34.33 -32.49 22.58
N ARG A 141 34.61 -31.65 23.60
CA ARG A 141 35.20 -32.07 24.88
C ARG A 141 34.17 -32.44 25.96
N ALA A 142 32.89 -32.21 25.68
CA ALA A 142 31.79 -32.47 26.61
C ALA A 142 31.17 -33.87 26.41
N ASP A 143 31.60 -34.61 25.38
CA ASP A 143 31.33 -36.04 25.15
C ASP A 143 32.46 -36.91 25.76
#